data_AF-A0A935DJ45-F1
#
_entry.id   AF-A0A935DJ45-F1
#
_cell.length_a   1.000
_cell.length_b   1.000
_cell.length_c   1.000
_cell.angle_alpha   90.00
_cell.angle_beta   90.00
_cell.angle_gamma   90.00
#
_symmetry.space_group_name_H-M   'P 1'
#
loop_
_entity.id
_entity.type
_entity.pdbx_description
1 polymer ?
#
loop_
_entity_poly.entity_id
_entity_poly.type
_entity_poly.pdbx_seq_one_letter_code
_entity_poly.pdbx_strand_id
1 'polypeptide(L)'
;MPLRTLTLADLTIRDERSFRHIGLYDTLKQMLLTDVVRFRVPDEGSPHASWSRALFLNLTFWNASDPSDVLVDDSIDADVVAHVAWHHAARKALFSGGSGSVSADALFLGESIASAFDLYLVGRTLGRGAECDFLETQVPAMADVAEAQGVTPEQFEALLASVAAEPERAFEDLRQLLFDVSSALVRDVDVDGATATLERFTGHRFAPLLHHYELSNWILYARAYAGSALEHDPAVRAIDRALREAPVSLEWLEKHWLPAEGTPEID
;
A
#
# COMPACT_ATOMS: atom_id res chain seq x y z
N MET A 1 12.09 3.90 24.32
CA MET A 1 12.07 2.52 23.80
C MET A 1 13.21 2.43 22.82
N PRO A 2 14.36 1.84 23.22
CA PRO A 2 15.40 1.53 22.26
C PRO A 2 14.83 0.59 21.18
N LEU A 3 15.25 0.83 19.94
CA LEU A 3 14.87 0.05 18.76
C LEU A 3 16.14 -0.57 18.19
N ARG A 4 16.11 -1.87 17.96
CA ARG A 4 17.12 -2.59 17.18
C ARG A 4 16.69 -2.70 15.72
N THR A 5 17.65 -3.00 14.86
CA THR A 5 17.41 -3.14 13.41
C THR A 5 17.50 -4.60 13.02
N LEU A 6 16.49 -5.09 12.32
CA LEU A 6 16.42 -6.42 11.75
C LEU A 6 16.24 -6.33 10.23
N THR A 7 16.55 -7.40 9.52
CA THR A 7 16.21 -7.59 8.11
C THR A 7 15.06 -8.59 7.99
N LEU A 8 14.45 -8.72 6.80
CA LEU A 8 13.39 -9.72 6.60
C LEU A 8 13.87 -11.16 6.89
N ALA A 9 15.16 -11.46 6.69
CA ALA A 9 15.74 -12.77 6.99
C ALA A 9 15.80 -13.07 8.51
N ASP A 10 15.72 -12.04 9.36
CA ASP A 10 15.73 -12.18 10.82
C ASP A 10 14.31 -12.27 11.42
N LEU A 11 13.26 -12.03 10.62
CA LEU A 11 11.88 -11.97 11.08
C LEU A 11 11.11 -13.28 10.86
N THR A 12 10.13 -13.53 11.72
CA THR A 12 9.13 -14.58 11.51
C THR A 12 7.94 -14.03 10.71
N ILE A 13 7.67 -14.59 9.53
CA ILE A 13 6.51 -14.18 8.73
C ILE A 13 5.26 -14.95 9.18
N ARG A 14 4.24 -14.23 9.65
CA ARG A 14 2.94 -14.76 10.07
C ARG A 14 1.99 -14.89 8.87
N ASP A 15 1.07 -15.85 8.95
CA ASP A 15 0.06 -16.18 7.93
C ASP A 15 0.60 -16.42 6.49
N GLU A 16 1.91 -16.64 6.32
CA GLU A 16 2.54 -16.76 4.99
C GLU A 16 1.89 -17.86 4.13
N ARG A 17 1.40 -18.93 4.77
CA ARG A 17 0.74 -20.04 4.08
C ARG A 17 -0.47 -19.58 3.26
N SER A 18 -1.21 -18.58 3.75
CA SER A 18 -2.40 -18.02 3.10
C SER A 18 -2.08 -17.21 1.85
N PHE A 19 -0.80 -16.89 1.61
CA PHE A 19 -0.35 -16.07 0.49
C PHE A 19 0.45 -16.86 -0.56
N ARG A 20 0.84 -18.12 -0.27
CA ARG A 20 1.69 -18.95 -1.15
C ARG A 20 1.13 -19.20 -2.57
N HIS A 21 -0.19 -19.12 -2.75
CA HIS A 21 -0.81 -19.28 -4.07
C HIS A 21 -0.82 -18.01 -4.92
N ILE A 22 -0.39 -16.88 -4.35
CA ILE A 22 -0.32 -15.59 -5.01
C ILE A 22 1.08 -15.46 -5.60
N GLY A 23 1.21 -15.65 -6.93
CA GLY A 23 2.52 -15.72 -7.59
C GLY A 23 3.43 -14.53 -7.27
N LEU A 24 2.89 -13.31 -7.28
CA LEU A 24 3.63 -12.08 -6.96
C LEU A 24 4.21 -12.06 -5.53
N TYR A 25 3.61 -12.77 -4.58
CA TYR A 25 4.02 -12.71 -3.18
C TYR A 25 5.48 -13.16 -2.99
N ASP A 26 5.89 -14.26 -3.64
CA ASP A 26 7.26 -14.75 -3.50
C ASP A 26 8.25 -13.79 -4.14
N THR A 27 7.97 -13.25 -5.33
CA THR A 27 8.80 -12.24 -6.00
C THR A 27 9.00 -10.99 -5.14
N LEU A 28 7.91 -10.49 -4.52
CA LEU A 28 7.95 -9.35 -3.60
C LEU A 28 8.82 -9.64 -2.37
N LYS A 29 8.63 -10.81 -1.75
CA LYS A 29 9.43 -11.26 -0.60
C LYS A 29 10.91 -11.40 -0.96
N GLN A 30 11.24 -12.02 -2.10
CA GLN A 30 12.62 -12.19 -2.54
C GLN A 30 13.29 -10.85 -2.78
N MET A 31 12.60 -9.87 -3.37
CA MET A 31 13.15 -8.52 -3.54
C MET A 31 13.57 -7.90 -2.21
N LEU A 32 12.73 -8.01 -1.17
CA LEU A 32 13.06 -7.48 0.17
C LEU A 32 14.27 -8.20 0.80
N LEU A 33 14.38 -9.52 0.60
CA LEU A 33 15.52 -10.32 1.07
C LEU A 33 16.82 -9.91 0.35
N THR A 34 16.80 -9.84 -0.99
CA THR A 34 17.95 -9.48 -1.82
C THR A 34 18.43 -8.07 -1.54
N ASP A 35 17.52 -7.11 -1.41
CA ASP A 35 17.86 -5.71 -1.17
C ASP A 35 18.15 -5.40 0.32
N VAL A 36 18.07 -6.41 1.19
CA VAL A 36 18.37 -6.32 2.63
C VAL A 36 17.58 -5.20 3.31
N VAL A 37 16.27 -5.14 3.02
CA VAL A 37 15.37 -4.13 3.59
C VAL A 37 15.30 -4.29 5.11
N ARG A 38 15.29 -3.14 5.81
CA ARG A 38 15.46 -3.06 7.25
C ARG A 38 14.15 -2.69 7.95
N PHE A 39 13.97 -3.26 9.13
CA PHE A 39 12.85 -3.03 10.04
C PHE A 39 13.38 -2.60 11.40
N ARG A 40 12.57 -1.85 12.13
CA ARG A 40 12.88 -1.39 13.49
C ARG A 40 11.98 -2.12 14.47
N VAL A 41 12.57 -2.87 15.39
CA VAL A 41 11.81 -3.62 16.41
C VAL A 41 12.22 -3.16 17.81
N PRO A 42 11.32 -3.17 18.80
CA PRO A 42 11.69 -2.95 20.18
C PRO A 42 12.77 -3.93 20.64
N ASP A 43 13.63 -3.50 21.57
CA ASP A 43 14.52 -4.44 22.27
C ASP A 43 13.70 -5.53 22.99
N GLU A 44 14.29 -6.72 23.11
CA GLU A 44 13.65 -7.86 23.76
C GLU A 44 13.13 -7.50 25.16
N GLY A 45 11.89 -7.91 25.45
CA GLY A 45 11.24 -7.66 26.74
C GLY A 45 10.82 -6.21 26.98
N SER A 46 10.83 -5.34 25.95
CA SER A 46 10.38 -3.96 26.10
C SER A 46 8.92 -3.89 26.56
N PRO A 47 8.60 -3.25 27.70
CA PRO A 47 7.23 -3.10 28.19
C PRO A 47 6.39 -2.11 27.35
N HIS A 48 6.98 -1.56 26.29
CA HIS A 48 6.38 -0.55 25.41
C HIS A 48 6.15 -1.06 23.98
N ALA A 49 6.39 -2.35 23.73
CA ALA A 49 6.02 -3.04 22.51
C ALA A 49 4.49 -3.13 22.43
N SER A 50 3.85 -2.15 21.78
CA SER A 50 2.40 -2.17 21.53
C SER A 50 2.08 -1.70 20.13
N TRP A 51 1.01 -2.27 19.55
CA TRP A 51 0.51 -1.91 18.23
C TRP A 51 0.26 -0.41 18.07
N SER A 52 -0.48 0.20 19.00
CA SER A 52 -0.79 1.65 18.94
C SER A 52 0.46 2.52 18.89
N ARG A 53 1.56 2.08 19.51
CA ARG A 53 2.83 2.81 19.50
C ARG A 53 3.58 2.63 18.19
N ALA A 54 3.65 1.40 17.67
CA ALA A 54 4.24 1.12 16.36
C ALA A 54 3.49 1.89 15.26
N LEU A 55 2.16 1.81 15.25
CA LEU A 55 1.29 2.54 14.33
C LEU A 55 1.53 4.05 14.39
N PHE A 56 1.54 4.64 15.60
CA PHE A 56 1.83 6.07 15.75
C PHE A 56 3.19 6.47 15.17
N LEU A 57 4.22 5.64 15.39
CA LEU A 57 5.57 5.90 14.88
C LEU A 57 5.62 5.82 13.35
N ASN A 58 5.00 4.80 12.75
CA ASN A 58 4.92 4.65 11.29
C ASN A 58 4.13 5.80 10.66
N LEU A 59 2.92 6.11 11.15
CA LEU A 59 2.10 7.17 10.55
C LEU A 59 2.71 8.58 10.68
N THR A 60 3.51 8.84 11.72
CA THR A 60 4.00 10.20 12.01
C THR A 60 5.44 10.42 11.55
N PHE A 61 6.30 9.40 11.62
CA PHE A 61 7.75 9.55 11.44
C PHE A 61 8.32 8.71 10.30
N TRP A 62 7.51 7.91 9.62
CA TRP A 62 7.96 7.22 8.41
C TRP A 62 8.45 8.23 7.36
N ASN A 63 9.48 7.84 6.61
CA ASN A 63 10.15 8.73 5.68
C ASN A 63 10.62 7.96 4.44
N ALA A 64 10.27 8.44 3.25
CA ALA A 64 10.69 7.82 1.98
C ALA A 64 12.23 7.70 1.82
N SER A 65 13.00 8.56 2.51
CA SER A 65 14.48 8.51 2.51
C SER A 65 15.05 7.47 3.49
N ASP A 66 14.32 7.11 4.53
CA ASP A 66 14.64 6.08 5.53
C ASP A 66 13.36 5.27 5.86
N PRO A 67 12.92 4.39 4.94
CA PRO A 67 11.62 3.73 5.00
C PRO A 67 11.68 2.48 5.90
N SER A 68 12.20 2.64 7.10
CA SER A 68 12.36 1.55 8.05
C SER A 68 11.12 1.44 8.93
N ASP A 69 10.21 0.53 8.60
CA ASP A 69 8.98 0.32 9.36
C ASP A 69 9.25 -0.16 10.78
N VAL A 70 8.45 0.34 11.71
CA VAL A 70 8.47 -0.07 13.12
C VAL A 70 7.48 -1.21 13.33
N LEU A 71 7.97 -2.36 13.78
CA LEU A 71 7.15 -3.52 14.15
C LEU A 71 6.96 -3.58 15.67
N VAL A 72 6.07 -4.45 16.14
CA VAL A 72 5.81 -4.65 17.57
C VAL A 72 6.80 -5.63 18.20
N ASP A 73 7.25 -6.62 17.42
CA ASP A 73 8.21 -7.66 17.82
C ASP A 73 8.94 -8.21 16.57
N ASP A 74 9.57 -9.37 16.69
CA ASP A 74 10.36 -10.01 15.62
C ASP A 74 9.50 -10.77 14.60
N SER A 75 8.22 -10.37 14.47
CA SER A 75 7.29 -10.92 13.50
C SER A 75 6.68 -9.86 12.60
N ILE A 76 6.32 -10.28 11.39
CA ILE A 76 5.69 -9.45 10.36
C ILE A 76 4.60 -10.27 9.67
N ASP A 77 3.47 -9.65 9.36
CA ASP A 77 2.37 -10.32 8.66
C ASP A 77 2.65 -10.38 7.15
N ALA A 78 2.20 -11.42 6.48
CA ALA A 78 2.48 -11.64 5.06
C ALA A 78 1.91 -10.53 4.15
N ASP A 79 0.74 -9.97 4.47
CA ASP A 79 0.22 -8.79 3.77
C ASP A 79 1.15 -7.58 3.92
N VAL A 80 1.68 -7.34 5.13
CA VAL A 80 2.63 -6.26 5.40
C VAL A 80 3.93 -6.47 4.62
N VAL A 81 4.41 -7.71 4.46
CA VAL A 81 5.56 -8.02 3.58
C VAL A 81 5.29 -7.56 2.15
N ALA A 82 4.12 -7.86 1.60
CA ALA A 82 3.73 -7.44 0.26
C ALA A 82 3.59 -5.91 0.13
N HIS A 83 2.97 -5.27 1.12
CA HIS A 83 2.78 -3.82 1.17
C HIS A 83 4.13 -3.08 1.19
N VAL A 84 5.04 -3.48 2.09
CA VAL A 84 6.41 -2.93 2.19
C VAL A 84 7.22 -3.16 0.92
N ALA A 85 7.06 -4.31 0.28
CA ALA A 85 7.72 -4.60 -1.00
C ALA A 85 7.27 -3.62 -2.10
N TRP A 86 5.99 -3.27 -2.17
CA TRP A 86 5.51 -2.28 -3.13
C TRP A 86 6.04 -0.87 -2.84
N HIS A 87 6.12 -0.46 -1.58
CA HIS A 87 6.79 0.80 -1.21
C HIS A 87 8.26 0.82 -1.63
N HIS A 88 8.97 -0.28 -1.41
CA HIS A 88 10.36 -0.41 -1.79
C HIS A 88 10.56 -0.38 -3.31
N ALA A 89 9.71 -1.09 -4.07
CA ALA A 89 9.71 -1.06 -5.52
C ALA A 89 9.41 0.35 -6.07
N ALA A 90 8.36 1.00 -5.54
CA ALA A 90 8.01 2.37 -5.89
C ALA A 90 9.16 3.34 -5.58
N ARG A 91 9.83 3.20 -4.45
CA ARG A 91 11.02 4.00 -4.11
C ARG A 91 12.13 3.84 -5.14
N LYS A 92 12.45 2.60 -5.53
CA LYS A 92 13.48 2.32 -6.55
C LYS A 92 13.11 2.93 -7.90
N ALA A 93 11.84 2.88 -8.28
CA ALA A 93 11.35 3.36 -9.57
C ALA A 93 11.12 4.88 -9.65
N LEU A 94 10.66 5.50 -8.56
CA LEU A 94 10.17 6.88 -8.56
C LEU A 94 11.12 7.87 -7.87
N PHE A 95 11.97 7.42 -6.95
CA PHE A 95 12.82 8.31 -6.14
C PHE A 95 14.31 8.23 -6.51
N SER A 96 14.65 7.54 -7.60
CA SER A 96 16.03 7.37 -8.08
C SER A 96 16.50 8.61 -8.87
N GLY A 97 16.96 9.65 -8.15
CA GLY A 97 17.40 10.91 -8.77
C GLY A 97 18.33 11.82 -7.96
N GLY A 98 18.90 11.36 -6.84
CA GLY A 98 19.67 12.24 -5.93
C GLY A 98 18.76 13.12 -5.06
N SER A 99 19.36 13.93 -4.19
CA SER A 99 18.75 14.63 -3.03
C SER A 99 17.63 15.67 -3.31
N GLY A 100 16.89 15.52 -4.40
CA GLY A 100 15.67 16.30 -4.66
C GLY A 100 14.56 15.90 -3.71
N SER A 101 13.69 16.86 -3.38
CA SER A 101 12.45 16.59 -2.66
C SER A 101 11.57 15.65 -3.48
N VAL A 102 11.02 14.61 -2.85
CA VAL A 102 10.04 13.71 -3.47
C VAL A 102 8.79 14.52 -3.86
N SER A 103 8.24 14.29 -5.06
CA SER A 103 7.00 14.93 -5.51
C SER A 103 5.77 14.30 -4.85
N ALA A 104 4.70 15.07 -4.66
CA ALA A 104 3.45 14.55 -4.11
C ALA A 104 2.87 13.43 -4.99
N ASP A 105 2.94 13.59 -6.31
CA ASP A 105 2.53 12.56 -7.27
C ASP A 105 3.29 11.25 -7.03
N ALA A 106 4.60 11.29 -6.78
CA ALA A 106 5.40 10.09 -6.57
C ALA A 106 5.04 9.37 -5.25
N LEU A 107 4.76 10.12 -4.18
CA LEU A 107 4.25 9.57 -2.92
C LEU A 107 2.91 8.89 -3.13
N PHE A 108 1.95 9.58 -3.75
CA PHE A 108 0.60 9.07 -3.97
C PHE A 108 0.57 7.88 -4.91
N LEU A 109 1.41 7.84 -5.94
CA LEU A 109 1.45 6.69 -6.84
C LEU A 109 1.94 5.44 -6.11
N GLY A 110 3.06 5.54 -5.38
CA GLY A 110 3.60 4.40 -4.63
C GLY A 110 2.62 3.84 -3.60
N GLU A 111 2.01 4.74 -2.83
CA GLU A 111 1.02 4.40 -1.81
C GLU A 111 -0.28 3.83 -2.43
N SER A 112 -0.77 4.41 -3.54
CA SER A 112 -1.94 3.87 -4.25
C SER A 112 -1.73 2.46 -4.76
N ILE A 113 -0.49 2.09 -5.14
CA ILE A 113 -0.12 0.74 -5.58
C ILE A 113 -0.12 -0.21 -4.39
N ALA A 114 0.55 0.15 -3.29
CA ALA A 114 0.60 -0.69 -2.09
C ALA A 114 -0.80 -0.94 -1.51
N SER A 115 -1.57 0.13 -1.29
CA SER A 115 -2.94 0.07 -0.79
C SER A 115 -3.91 -0.69 -1.71
N ALA A 116 -3.80 -0.50 -3.04
CA ALA A 116 -4.63 -1.28 -3.97
C ALA A 116 -4.23 -2.75 -4.02
N PHE A 117 -2.95 -3.06 -3.75
CA PHE A 117 -2.50 -4.45 -3.65
C PHE A 117 -3.12 -5.16 -2.46
N ASP A 118 -3.38 -4.48 -1.35
CA ASP A 118 -4.09 -5.06 -0.21
C ASP A 118 -5.52 -5.49 -0.62
N LEU A 119 -6.22 -4.71 -1.44
CA LEU A 119 -7.51 -5.11 -2.01
C LEU A 119 -7.37 -6.32 -2.96
N TYR A 120 -6.30 -6.36 -3.75
CA TYR A 120 -5.99 -7.52 -4.58
C TYR A 120 -5.77 -8.77 -3.72
N LEU A 121 -5.03 -8.67 -2.61
CA LEU A 121 -4.83 -9.75 -1.66
C LEU A 121 -6.18 -10.23 -1.11
N VAL A 122 -7.08 -9.33 -0.73
CA VAL A 122 -8.46 -9.67 -0.32
C VAL A 122 -9.15 -10.50 -1.41
N GLY A 123 -9.14 -10.05 -2.67
CA GLY A 123 -9.75 -10.79 -3.77
C GLY A 123 -9.13 -12.17 -4.02
N ARG A 124 -7.81 -12.33 -3.81
CA ARG A 124 -7.10 -13.59 -4.03
C ARG A 124 -7.22 -14.58 -2.87
N THR A 125 -7.53 -14.11 -1.66
CA THR A 125 -7.69 -14.94 -0.47
C THR A 125 -9.15 -15.28 -0.17
N LEU A 126 -10.10 -14.39 -0.53
CA LEU A 126 -11.53 -14.64 -0.38
C LEU A 126 -11.96 -15.97 -1.00
N GLY A 127 -12.79 -16.72 -0.28
CA GLY A 127 -13.35 -18.00 -0.74
C GLY A 127 -12.37 -19.17 -0.75
N ARG A 128 -11.12 -18.98 -0.28
CA ARG A 128 -10.20 -20.10 -0.03
C ARG A 128 -10.47 -20.64 1.37
N GLY A 129 -10.68 -21.96 1.48
CA GLY A 129 -11.08 -22.63 2.73
C GLY A 129 -10.01 -22.69 3.83
N ALA A 130 -8.97 -21.86 3.78
CA ALA A 130 -8.02 -21.68 4.86
C ALA A 130 -8.38 -20.39 5.62
N GLU A 131 -8.35 -20.45 6.95
CA GLU A 131 -8.40 -19.26 7.79
C GLU A 131 -7.21 -18.35 7.42
N CYS A 132 -7.49 -17.06 7.22
CA CYS A 132 -6.51 -16.06 6.79
C CYS A 132 -6.65 -14.85 7.70
N ASP A 133 -5.68 -14.65 8.59
CA ASP A 133 -5.68 -13.61 9.64
C ASP A 133 -5.83 -12.21 9.03
N PHE A 134 -5.30 -12.01 7.82
CA PHE A 134 -5.47 -10.77 7.06
C PHE A 134 -6.94 -10.46 6.75
N LEU A 135 -7.74 -11.46 6.36
CA LEU A 135 -9.18 -11.24 6.09
C LEU A 135 -9.96 -10.94 7.38
N GLU A 136 -9.57 -11.54 8.49
CA GLU A 136 -10.22 -11.32 9.80
C GLU A 136 -10.09 -9.88 10.30
N THR A 137 -9.10 -9.14 9.81
CA THR A 137 -8.87 -7.75 10.18
C THR A 137 -9.32 -6.77 9.10
N GLN A 138 -8.98 -7.02 7.84
CA GLN A 138 -9.28 -6.09 6.74
C GLN A 138 -10.75 -6.02 6.38
N VAL A 139 -11.44 -7.16 6.26
CA VAL A 139 -12.84 -7.18 5.81
C VAL A 139 -13.76 -6.46 6.80
N PRO A 140 -13.66 -6.69 8.13
CA PRO A 140 -14.43 -5.92 9.09
C PRO A 140 -14.12 -4.42 9.06
N ALA A 141 -12.84 -4.02 8.96
CA ALA A 141 -12.47 -2.60 8.89
C ALA A 141 -13.05 -1.90 7.65
N MET A 142 -13.01 -2.57 6.49
CA MET A 142 -13.63 -2.08 5.26
C MET A 142 -15.16 -2.00 5.38
N ALA A 143 -15.79 -2.98 6.04
CA ALA A 143 -17.23 -3.02 6.26
C ALA A 143 -17.70 -1.84 7.13
N ASP A 144 -17.01 -1.59 8.25
CA ASP A 144 -17.32 -0.49 9.18
C ASP A 144 -17.27 0.87 8.45
N VAL A 145 -16.24 1.08 7.62
CA VAL A 145 -16.09 2.32 6.84
C VAL A 145 -17.17 2.43 5.76
N ALA A 146 -17.48 1.34 5.05
CA ALA A 146 -18.52 1.34 4.02
C ALA A 146 -19.91 1.60 4.60
N GLU A 147 -20.23 0.99 5.75
CA GLU A 147 -21.50 1.20 6.47
C GLU A 147 -21.66 2.67 6.88
N ALA A 148 -20.59 3.30 7.38
CA ALA A 148 -20.59 4.72 7.72
C ALA A 148 -20.87 5.64 6.51
N GLN A 149 -20.67 5.14 5.28
CA GLN A 149 -20.99 5.82 4.02
C GLN A 149 -22.34 5.40 3.43
N GLY A 150 -23.15 4.63 4.16
CA GLY A 150 -24.49 4.21 3.76
C GLY A 150 -24.54 2.97 2.85
N VAL A 151 -23.44 2.22 2.75
CA VAL A 151 -23.43 0.92 2.05
C VAL A 151 -24.03 -0.15 2.94
N THR A 152 -25.00 -0.92 2.43
CA THR A 152 -25.60 -2.03 3.19
C THR A 152 -24.68 -3.25 3.21
N PRO A 153 -24.83 -4.18 4.17
CA PRO A 153 -24.06 -5.42 4.20
C PRO A 153 -24.12 -6.22 2.89
N GLU A 154 -25.29 -6.28 2.25
CA GLU A 154 -25.49 -6.99 0.98
C GLU A 154 -24.76 -6.31 -0.19
N GLN A 155 -24.73 -4.97 -0.19
CA GLN A 155 -23.97 -4.21 -1.18
C GLN A 155 -22.47 -4.40 -1.00
N PHE A 156 -22.00 -4.42 0.26
CA PHE A 156 -20.60 -4.68 0.58
C PHE A 156 -20.17 -6.11 0.23
N GLU A 157 -21.01 -7.11 0.52
CA GLU A 157 -20.77 -8.50 0.10
C GLU A 157 -20.70 -8.61 -1.43
N ALA A 158 -21.59 -7.94 -2.15
CA ALA A 158 -21.56 -7.90 -3.61
C ALA A 158 -20.29 -7.21 -4.15
N LEU A 159 -19.81 -6.16 -3.48
CA LEU A 159 -18.54 -5.51 -3.79
C LEU A 159 -17.37 -6.50 -3.64
N LEU A 160 -17.27 -7.19 -2.50
CA LEU A 160 -16.22 -8.19 -2.26
C LEU A 160 -16.29 -9.36 -3.24
N ALA A 161 -17.48 -9.83 -3.58
CA ALA A 161 -17.67 -10.85 -4.61
C ALA A 161 -17.14 -10.39 -5.98
N SER A 162 -17.35 -9.12 -6.34
CA SER A 162 -16.78 -8.55 -7.57
C SER A 162 -15.26 -8.42 -7.53
N VAL A 163 -14.68 -8.13 -6.35
CA VAL A 163 -13.24 -8.07 -6.13
C VAL A 163 -12.62 -9.46 -6.26
N ALA A 164 -13.25 -10.48 -5.67
CA ALA A 164 -12.81 -11.87 -5.78
C ALA A 164 -12.92 -12.43 -7.21
N ALA A 165 -13.92 -11.98 -7.98
CA ALA A 165 -14.12 -12.40 -9.37
C ALA A 165 -13.04 -11.84 -10.32
N GLU A 166 -12.63 -10.58 -10.14
CA GLU A 166 -11.66 -9.89 -11.00
C GLU A 166 -10.65 -9.07 -10.17
N PRO A 167 -9.75 -9.73 -9.40
CA PRO A 167 -8.88 -9.06 -8.45
C PRO A 167 -7.87 -8.11 -9.12
N GLU A 168 -7.36 -8.46 -10.30
CA GLU A 168 -6.45 -7.61 -11.08
C GLU A 168 -7.16 -6.33 -11.58
N ARG A 169 -8.46 -6.44 -11.91
CA ARG A 169 -9.28 -5.28 -12.29
C ARG A 169 -9.62 -4.41 -11.09
N ALA A 170 -9.92 -5.04 -9.94
CA ALA A 170 -10.16 -4.34 -8.68
C ALA A 170 -8.94 -3.56 -8.21
N PHE A 171 -7.74 -4.15 -8.34
CA PHE A 171 -6.47 -3.45 -8.12
C PHE A 171 -6.40 -2.16 -8.94
N GLU A 172 -6.57 -2.24 -10.26
CA GLU A 172 -6.39 -1.06 -11.11
C GLU A 172 -7.44 0.03 -10.86
N ASP A 173 -8.71 -0.36 -10.70
CA ASP A 173 -9.79 0.59 -10.44
C ASP A 173 -9.57 1.33 -9.10
N LEU A 174 -9.14 0.62 -8.04
CA LEU A 174 -8.85 1.24 -6.76
C LEU A 174 -7.58 2.10 -6.82
N ARG A 175 -6.50 1.61 -7.43
CA ARG A 175 -5.24 2.36 -7.61
C ARG A 175 -5.49 3.69 -8.31
N GLN A 176 -6.24 3.68 -9.41
CA GLN A 176 -6.62 4.90 -10.13
C GLN A 176 -7.41 5.86 -9.24
N LEU A 177 -8.44 5.37 -8.54
CA LEU A 177 -9.24 6.19 -7.64
C LEU A 177 -8.38 6.86 -6.58
N LEU A 178 -7.56 6.08 -5.87
CA LEU A 178 -6.68 6.56 -4.79
C LEU A 178 -5.68 7.59 -5.29
N PHE A 179 -5.07 7.36 -6.46
CA PHE A 179 -4.14 8.31 -7.06
C PHE A 179 -4.85 9.60 -7.50
N ASP A 180 -6.02 9.51 -8.13
CA ASP A 180 -6.75 10.67 -8.65
C ASP A 180 -7.30 11.55 -7.54
N VAL A 181 -7.88 10.94 -6.50
CA VAL A 181 -8.48 11.68 -5.38
C VAL A 181 -7.42 12.38 -4.54
N SER A 182 -6.31 11.70 -4.21
CA SER A 182 -5.21 12.30 -3.42
C SER A 182 -4.52 13.43 -4.19
N SER A 183 -4.27 13.22 -5.49
CA SER A 183 -3.71 14.22 -6.40
C SER A 183 -4.58 15.48 -6.52
N ALA A 184 -5.90 15.33 -6.48
CA ALA A 184 -6.82 16.46 -6.52
C ALA A 184 -6.86 17.17 -5.17
N LEU A 185 -7.09 16.42 -4.08
CA LEU A 185 -7.25 16.96 -2.73
C LEU A 185 -6.02 17.66 -2.17
N VAL A 186 -4.81 17.23 -2.54
CA VAL A 186 -3.58 17.84 -2.01
C VAL A 186 -3.53 19.35 -2.27
N ARG A 187 -4.17 19.81 -3.36
CA ARG A 187 -4.20 21.20 -3.81
C ARG A 187 -5.38 22.02 -3.28
N ASP A 188 -6.40 21.37 -2.72
CA ASP A 188 -7.55 22.09 -2.18
C ASP A 188 -7.14 22.89 -0.93
N VAL A 189 -7.40 24.19 -0.98
CA VAL A 189 -6.96 25.13 0.06
C VAL A 189 -7.95 25.23 1.23
N ASP A 190 -9.20 24.84 1.01
CA ASP A 190 -10.29 24.93 1.97
C ASP A 190 -11.24 23.73 1.90
N VAL A 191 -12.18 23.70 2.84
CA VAL A 191 -13.17 22.63 2.98
C VAL A 191 -14.12 22.59 1.79
N ASP A 192 -14.55 23.74 1.27
CA ASP A 192 -15.51 23.81 0.18
C ASP A 192 -14.92 23.22 -1.12
N GLY A 193 -13.66 23.54 -1.43
CA GLY A 193 -12.92 22.93 -2.53
C GLY A 193 -12.76 21.42 -2.36
N ALA A 194 -12.34 20.98 -1.16
CA ALA A 194 -12.19 19.57 -0.85
C ALA A 194 -13.52 18.78 -0.97
N THR A 195 -14.64 19.36 -0.53
CA THR A 195 -15.98 18.79 -0.69
C THR A 195 -16.33 18.65 -2.17
N ALA A 196 -16.15 19.70 -2.98
CA ALA A 196 -16.41 19.64 -4.42
C ALA A 196 -15.53 18.61 -5.13
N THR A 197 -14.28 18.43 -4.69
CA THR A 197 -13.39 17.39 -5.19
C THR A 197 -13.93 15.99 -4.85
N LEU A 198 -14.29 15.72 -3.59
CA LEU A 198 -14.84 14.42 -3.18
C LEU A 198 -16.14 14.07 -3.90
N GLU A 199 -17.03 15.04 -4.11
CA GLU A 199 -18.31 14.84 -4.82
C GLU A 199 -18.13 14.23 -6.21
N ARG A 200 -17.05 14.60 -6.93
CA ARG A 200 -16.73 14.06 -8.26
C ARG A 200 -16.44 12.56 -8.27
N PHE A 201 -16.06 11.99 -7.13
CA PHE A 201 -15.68 10.58 -7.02
C PHE A 201 -16.79 9.71 -6.40
N THR A 202 -17.88 10.30 -5.89
CA THR A 202 -18.98 9.58 -5.23
C THR A 202 -19.61 8.45 -6.06
N GLY A 203 -19.56 8.56 -7.39
CA GLY A 203 -20.06 7.52 -8.30
C GLY A 203 -19.12 6.32 -8.51
N HIS A 204 -17.91 6.34 -7.97
CA HIS A 204 -16.96 5.25 -8.13
C HIS A 204 -17.29 4.08 -7.19
N ARG A 205 -17.14 2.83 -7.66
CA ARG A 205 -17.50 1.62 -6.88
C ARG A 205 -16.75 1.49 -5.54
N PHE A 206 -15.55 2.03 -5.46
CA PHE A 206 -14.70 2.03 -4.25
C PHE A 206 -14.73 3.36 -3.49
N ALA A 207 -15.55 4.33 -3.90
CA ALA A 207 -15.68 5.60 -3.17
C ALA A 207 -16.05 5.42 -1.68
N PRO A 208 -16.92 4.46 -1.30
CA PRO A 208 -17.23 4.23 0.12
C PRO A 208 -16.04 3.76 0.96
N LEU A 209 -14.96 3.28 0.33
CA LEU A 209 -13.78 2.76 1.01
C LEU A 209 -12.65 3.80 1.14
N LEU A 210 -12.81 5.02 0.62
CA LEU A 210 -11.73 6.02 0.60
C LEU A 210 -11.15 6.31 2.00
N HIS A 211 -11.98 6.31 3.03
CA HIS A 211 -11.54 6.57 4.40
C HIS A 211 -10.80 5.39 5.05
N HIS A 212 -10.96 4.17 4.53
CA HIS A 212 -10.20 2.99 4.98
C HIS A 212 -8.70 3.16 4.69
N TYR A 213 -8.38 3.79 3.57
CA TYR A 213 -7.01 3.99 3.10
C TYR A 213 -6.33 5.26 3.66
N GLU A 214 -6.88 5.85 4.73
CA GLU A 214 -6.24 6.96 5.46
C GLU A 214 -5.75 8.14 4.59
N LEU A 215 -6.46 8.49 3.50
CA LEU A 215 -6.02 9.52 2.54
C LEU A 215 -5.60 10.85 3.17
N SER A 216 -6.20 11.22 4.31
CA SER A 216 -5.82 12.40 5.07
C SER A 216 -4.35 12.38 5.49
N ASN A 217 -3.83 11.22 5.91
CA ASN A 217 -2.44 11.04 6.29
C ASN A 217 -1.52 11.27 5.08
N TRP A 218 -1.87 10.71 3.92
CA TRP A 218 -1.09 10.91 2.70
C TRP A 218 -1.02 12.38 2.31
N ILE A 219 -2.17 13.07 2.33
CA ILE A 219 -2.27 14.48 1.96
C ILE A 219 -1.49 15.36 2.94
N LEU A 220 -1.64 15.15 4.24
CA LEU A 220 -0.91 15.91 5.26
C LEU A 220 0.60 15.67 5.17
N TYR A 221 1.00 14.42 4.96
CA TYR A 221 2.40 14.06 4.76
C TYR A 221 2.97 14.75 3.51
N ALA A 222 2.29 14.67 2.37
CA ALA A 222 2.71 15.32 1.14
C ALA A 222 2.81 16.84 1.31
N ARG A 223 1.85 17.48 2.00
CA ARG A 223 1.93 18.93 2.28
C ARG A 223 3.09 19.32 3.19
N ALA A 224 3.51 18.42 4.08
CA ALA A 224 4.62 18.67 5.00
C ALA A 224 5.99 18.38 4.37
N TYR A 225 6.08 17.37 3.49
CA TYR A 225 7.36 16.77 3.08
C TYR A 225 7.58 16.65 1.58
N ALA A 226 6.53 16.66 0.75
CA ALA A 226 6.75 16.93 -0.66
C ALA A 226 7.31 18.35 -0.75
N GLY A 227 8.35 18.57 -1.55
CA GLY A 227 9.00 19.89 -1.61
C GLY A 227 8.07 20.98 -2.18
N SER A 228 8.64 21.98 -2.83
CA SER A 228 7.86 23.00 -3.54
C SER A 228 6.97 22.46 -4.69
N ALA A 229 7.04 21.16 -5.00
CA ALA A 229 6.33 20.50 -6.08
C ALA A 229 5.02 19.80 -5.62
N LEU A 230 4.03 20.57 -5.16
CA LEU A 230 2.62 20.15 -5.21
C LEU A 230 2.07 20.19 -6.66
N GLU A 231 2.86 20.74 -7.58
CA GLU A 231 2.63 20.64 -9.02
C GLU A 231 2.72 19.20 -9.52
N HIS A 232 2.16 18.95 -10.70
CA HIS A 232 2.18 17.61 -11.28
C HIS A 232 3.61 17.25 -11.70
N ASP A 233 4.00 16.02 -11.38
CA ASP A 233 5.26 15.45 -11.82
C ASP A 233 5.05 14.76 -13.17
N PRO A 234 5.56 15.32 -14.29
CA PRO A 234 5.30 14.76 -15.62
C PRO A 234 5.82 13.34 -15.79
N ALA A 235 6.90 12.97 -15.09
CA ALA A 235 7.47 11.63 -15.18
C ALA A 235 6.57 10.61 -14.48
N VAL A 236 6.10 10.92 -13.26
CA VAL A 236 5.15 10.08 -12.53
C VAL A 236 3.82 9.96 -13.29
N ARG A 237 3.33 11.06 -13.88
CA ARG A 237 2.11 11.06 -14.70
C ARG A 237 2.23 10.23 -15.97
N ALA A 238 3.43 10.13 -16.54
CA ALA A 238 3.68 9.23 -17.67
C ALA A 238 3.61 7.76 -17.25
N ILE A 239 4.11 7.42 -16.06
CA ILE A 239 4.00 6.08 -15.48
C ILE A 239 2.54 5.74 -15.18
N ASP A 240 1.79 6.63 -14.49
CA ASP A 240 0.36 6.40 -14.23
C ASP A 240 -0.40 6.15 -15.55
N ARG A 241 -0.12 6.94 -16.60
CA ARG A 241 -0.72 6.72 -17.92
C ARG A 241 -0.38 5.33 -18.50
N ALA A 242 0.87 4.90 -18.40
CA ALA A 242 1.29 3.58 -18.87
C ALA A 242 0.57 2.44 -18.10
N LEU A 243 0.34 2.60 -16.80
CA LEU A 243 -0.45 1.65 -16.00
C LEU A 243 -1.90 1.59 -16.47
N ARG A 244 -2.53 2.74 -16.74
CA ARG A 244 -3.92 2.81 -17.24
C ARG A 244 -4.09 2.23 -18.64
N GLU A 245 -3.07 2.34 -19.48
CA GLU A 245 -3.06 1.82 -20.85
C GLU A 245 -2.70 0.32 -20.90
N ALA A 246 -2.10 -0.24 -19.84
CA ALA A 246 -1.76 -1.64 -19.77
C ALA A 246 -3.01 -2.53 -19.71
N PRO A 247 -3.02 -3.70 -20.38
CA PRO A 247 -4.11 -4.66 -20.24
C PRO A 247 -4.31 -5.14 -18.80
N VAL A 248 -3.19 -5.35 -18.09
CA VAL A 248 -3.14 -5.68 -16.66
C VAL A 248 -2.00 -4.86 -16.05
N SER A 249 -2.33 -3.91 -15.17
CA SER A 249 -1.33 -3.01 -14.58
C SER A 249 -0.37 -3.74 -13.63
N LEU A 250 -0.82 -4.79 -12.94
CA LEU A 250 0.06 -5.64 -12.11
C LEU A 250 1.15 -6.35 -12.94
N GLU A 251 0.81 -6.89 -14.11
CA GLU A 251 1.81 -7.49 -15.01
C GLU A 251 2.81 -6.44 -15.52
N TRP A 252 2.32 -5.21 -15.78
CA TRP A 252 3.21 -4.10 -16.14
C TRP A 252 4.16 -3.77 -14.99
N LEU A 253 3.66 -3.67 -13.76
CA LEU A 253 4.47 -3.39 -12.57
C LEU A 253 5.49 -4.50 -12.31
N GLU A 254 5.06 -5.76 -12.35
CA GLU A 254 5.94 -6.92 -12.22
C GLU A 254 7.10 -6.86 -13.22
N LYS A 255 6.79 -6.64 -14.50
CA LYS A 255 7.79 -6.60 -15.56
C LYS A 255 8.79 -5.45 -15.43
N HIS A 256 8.36 -4.28 -14.96
CA HIS A 256 9.18 -3.06 -14.99
C HIS A 256 9.81 -2.70 -13.64
N TRP A 257 9.22 -3.12 -12.52
CA TRP A 257 9.65 -2.69 -11.18
C TRP A 257 10.19 -3.84 -10.34
N LEU A 258 9.75 -5.08 -10.57
CA LEU A 258 10.19 -6.23 -9.79
C LEU A 258 11.40 -6.91 -10.48
N PRO A 259 12.27 -7.57 -9.70
CA PRO A 259 13.34 -8.37 -10.28
C PRO A 259 12.75 -9.50 -11.14
N ALA A 260 13.38 -9.80 -12.26
CA ALA A 260 12.99 -10.96 -13.08
C ALA A 260 13.13 -12.25 -12.24
N GLU A 261 12.17 -13.17 -12.36
CA GLU A 261 12.28 -14.51 -11.76
C GLU A 261 13.63 -15.13 -12.17
N GLY A 262 14.37 -15.61 -11.17
CA GLY A 262 15.83 -15.74 -11.23
C GLY A 262 16.41 -16.47 -12.44
N THR A 263 17.58 -16.01 -12.88
CA THR A 263 18.61 -16.98 -13.26
C THR A 263 19.24 -17.43 -11.94
N PRO A 264 19.22 -18.72 -11.58
CA PRO A 264 19.96 -19.16 -10.40
C PRO A 264 21.43 -18.88 -10.66
N GLU A 265 22.07 -18.07 -9.80
CA GLU A 265 23.52 -18.06 -9.71
C GLU A 265 23.96 -19.45 -9.26
N ILE A 266 24.54 -20.20 -10.19
CA ILE A 266 25.32 -21.39 -9.90
C ILE A 266 26.68 -20.87 -9.46
N ASP A 267 27.03 -21.09 -8.20
CA ASP A 267 28.41 -21.32 -7.75
C ASP A 267 28.43 -22.45 -6.70
#